data_AF-Q3A3W7-F1
#
_entry.id   AF-Q3A3W7-F1
#
_cell.length_a   1.000
_cell.length_b   1.000
_cell.length_c   1.000
_cell.angle_alpha   90.00
_cell.angle_beta   90.00
_cell.angle_gamma   90.00
#
_symmetry.space_group_name_H-M   'P 1'
#
loop_
_entity.id
_entity.type
_entity.pdbx_description
1 polymer ?
#
loop_
_entity_poly.entity_id
_entity_poly.type
_entity_poly.pdbx_seq_one_letter_code
_entity_poly.pdbx_strand_id
1 'polypeptide(L)'
;MKGLLIKDKTHWCDSWSAQMATCLEILDSTYNLLIFHERHTAEEILAQMDNAPEHIYQIIDIEKGHEDNCDIVSDAGTYYRISTSQQT
;
A
#
# COMPACT_ATOMS: atom_id res chain seq x y z
N MET A 1 6.05 -7.24 3.47
CA MET A 1 4.75 -7.05 2.77
C MET A 1 4.87 -5.81 1.90
N LYS A 2 3.95 -5.61 0.95
CA LYS A 2 3.91 -4.38 0.12
C LYS A 2 2.75 -3.50 0.54
N GLY A 3 2.99 -2.19 0.52
CA GLY A 3 1.98 -1.17 0.73
C GLY A 3 1.90 -0.25 -0.49
N LEU A 4 0.70 0.13 -0.90
CA LEU A 4 0.47 1.19 -1.88
C LEU A 4 0.06 2.47 -1.16
N LEU A 5 1.00 3.41 -1.09
CA LEU A 5 0.78 4.73 -0.52
C LEU A 5 0.20 5.67 -1.59
N ILE A 6 -1.00 6.17 -1.35
CA ILE A 6 -1.65 7.17 -2.20
C ILE A 6 -1.11 8.53 -1.79
N LYS A 7 -0.38 9.18 -2.71
CA LYS A 7 0.28 10.48 -2.50
C LYS A 7 -0.64 11.64 -2.88
N ASP A 8 -1.47 11.45 -3.90
CA ASP A 8 -2.44 12.45 -4.35
C ASP A 8 -3.84 11.86 -4.36
N LYS A 9 -4.61 12.16 -3.30
CA LYS A 9 -6.00 11.70 -3.18
C LYS A 9 -6.96 12.40 -4.13
N THR A 10 -6.61 13.58 -4.63
CA THR A 10 -7.49 14.36 -5.51
C THR A 10 -7.56 13.71 -6.89
N HIS A 11 -6.42 13.18 -7.34
CA HIS A 11 -6.30 12.46 -8.59
C HIS A 11 -6.48 10.94 -8.42
N TRP A 12 -6.61 10.46 -7.18
CA TRP A 12 -6.91 9.07 -6.90
C TRP A 12 -8.35 8.73 -7.26
N CYS A 13 -8.53 7.71 -8.10
CA CYS A 13 -9.84 7.22 -8.50
C CYS A 13 -10.24 6.01 -7.65
N ASP A 14 -11.43 6.05 -7.02
CA ASP A 14 -11.97 4.94 -6.21
C ASP A 14 -12.06 3.62 -6.98
N SER A 15 -12.21 3.68 -8.31
CA SER A 15 -12.20 2.50 -9.18
C SER A 15 -10.90 1.70 -9.09
N TRP A 16 -9.75 2.35 -8.88
CA TRP A 16 -8.47 1.64 -8.71
C TRP A 16 -8.44 0.88 -7.39
N SER A 17 -8.90 1.51 -6.29
CA SER A 17 -9.05 0.82 -5.00
C SER A 17 -9.97 -0.39 -5.11
N ALA A 18 -11.12 -0.24 -5.77
CA ALA A 18 -12.09 -1.31 -5.96
C ALA A 18 -11.53 -2.46 -6.85
N GLN A 19 -10.83 -2.12 -7.92
CA GLN A 19 -10.18 -3.10 -8.80
C GLN A 19 -9.11 -3.88 -8.04
N MET A 20 -8.25 -3.21 -7.28
CA MET A 20 -7.25 -3.87 -6.46
C MET A 20 -7.87 -4.76 -5.39
N ALA A 21 -8.93 -4.32 -4.72
CA ALA A 21 -9.64 -5.15 -3.73
C ALA A 21 -10.29 -6.41 -4.36
N THR A 22 -10.58 -6.38 -5.66
CA THR A 22 -11.16 -7.50 -6.40
C THR A 22 -10.10 -8.47 -6.89
N CYS A 23 -8.97 -7.97 -7.38
CA CYS A 23 -7.91 -8.78 -7.99
C CYS A 23 -6.83 -9.23 -6.99
N LEU A 24 -6.60 -8.44 -5.94
CA LEU A 24 -5.53 -8.63 -4.97
C LEU A 24 -6.13 -8.73 -3.57
N GLU A 25 -5.54 -9.59 -2.75
CA GLU A 25 -5.97 -9.71 -1.36
C GLU A 25 -5.33 -8.58 -0.53
N ILE A 26 -6.17 -7.60 -0.23
CA ILE A 26 -5.85 -6.51 0.70
C ILE A 26 -5.93 -7.09 2.11
N LEU A 27 -4.78 -7.12 2.77
CA LEU A 27 -4.64 -7.58 4.15
C LEU A 27 -5.22 -6.56 5.12
N ASP A 28 -4.95 -5.28 4.85
CA ASP A 28 -5.40 -4.17 5.68
C ASP A 28 -5.43 -2.88 4.84
N SER A 29 -6.17 -1.88 5.28
CA SER A 29 -6.24 -0.58 4.63
C SER A 29 -6.37 0.53 5.66
N THR A 30 -5.67 1.62 5.43
CA THR A 30 -5.79 2.84 6.22
C THR A 30 -5.88 4.06 5.29
N TYR A 31 -6.11 5.24 5.88
CA TYR A 31 -6.52 6.50 5.23
C TYR A 31 -5.96 6.73 3.81
N ASN A 32 -4.68 6.45 3.57
CA ASN A 32 -4.03 6.61 2.28
C ASN A 32 -3.07 5.46 1.93
N LEU A 33 -3.24 4.30 2.56
CA LEU A 33 -2.35 3.16 2.36
C LEU A 33 -3.16 1.87 2.26
N LEU A 34 -2.95 1.14 1.17
CA LEU A 34 -3.46 -0.22 1.01
C LEU A 34 -2.32 -1.21 1.31
N ILE A 35 -2.56 -2.17 2.17
CA ILE A 35 -1.58 -3.15 2.61
C ILE A 35 -1.93 -4.50 2.00
N PHE A 36 -1.00 -5.07 1.23
CA PHE A 36 -1.21 -6.32 0.52
C PHE A 36 -0.50 -7.48 1.21
N HIS A 37 -1.06 -8.68 1.05
CA HIS A 37 -0.40 -9.91 1.51
C HIS A 37 0.99 -10.06 0.87
N GLU A 38 1.96 -10.61 1.60
CA GLU A 38 3.35 -10.82 1.13
C GLU A 38 3.50 -11.68 -0.14
N ARG A 39 2.43 -12.37 -0.55
CA ARG A 39 2.38 -13.20 -1.75
C ARG A 39 2.32 -12.34 -3.02
N HIS A 40 1.84 -11.10 -2.90
CA HIS A 40 1.68 -10.18 -4.01
C HIS A 40 2.96 -9.37 -4.19
N THR A 41 3.47 -9.39 -5.41
CA THR A 41 4.66 -8.63 -5.81
C THR A 41 4.28 -7.18 -6.16
N ALA A 42 5.28 -6.29 -6.16
CA ALA A 42 5.07 -4.91 -6.60
C ALA A 42 4.60 -4.85 -8.06
N GLU A 43 5.11 -5.73 -8.92
CA GLU A 43 4.73 -5.83 -10.34
C GLU A 43 3.26 -6.20 -10.50
N GLU A 44 2.73 -7.14 -9.71
CA GLU A 44 1.31 -7.50 -9.73
C GLU A 44 0.41 -6.34 -9.29
N ILE A 45 0.83 -5.58 -8.27
CA ILE A 45 0.11 -4.39 -7.81
C ILE A 45 0.10 -3.32 -8.90
N LEU A 46 1.26 -3.06 -9.51
CA LEU A 46 1.42 -2.12 -10.64
C LEU A 46 0.58 -2.54 -11.85
N ALA A 47 0.47 -3.83 -12.14
CA ALA A 47 -0.36 -4.33 -13.25
C ALA A 47 -1.85 -4.01 -13.06
N GLN A 48 -2.34 -3.85 -11.83
CA GLN A 48 -3.71 -3.37 -11.58
C GLN A 48 -3.88 -1.86 -11.77
N MET A 49 -2.77 -1.13 -11.90
CA MET A 49 -2.70 0.33 -12.00
C MET A 49 -2.29 0.79 -13.40
N ASP A 50 -2.62 0.02 -14.43
CA ASP A 50 -2.23 0.20 -15.85
C ASP A 50 -2.37 1.63 -16.41
N ASN A 51 -3.22 2.48 -15.81
CA ASN A 51 -3.44 3.87 -16.22
C ASN A 51 -3.29 4.91 -15.10
N ALA A 52 -2.82 4.51 -13.92
CA ALA A 52 -2.60 5.44 -12.82
C ALA A 52 -1.26 6.17 -13.01
N PRO A 53 -1.22 7.51 -12.87
CA PRO A 53 0.04 8.24 -12.94
C PRO A 53 1.00 7.82 -11.82
N GLU A 54 2.27 7.56 -12.15
CA GLU A 54 3.27 7.12 -11.14
C GLU A 54 3.50 8.15 -10.02
N HIS A 55 3.14 9.42 -10.23
CA HIS A 55 3.32 10.46 -9.21
C HIS A 55 2.23 10.49 -8.14
N ILE A 56 1.06 9.86 -8.41
CA ILE A 56 -0.08 9.90 -7.47
C ILE A 56 -0.04 8.77 -6.45
N TYR A 57 0.84 7.78 -6.64
CA TYR A 57 1.02 6.66 -5.73
C TYR A 57 2.51 6.32 -5.54
N GLN A 58 2.80 5.47 -4.55
CA GLN A 58 4.12 4.92 -4.33
C GLN A 58 3.98 3.53 -3.71
N ILE A 59 4.65 2.54 -4.28
CA ILE A 59 4.80 1.23 -3.63
C ILE A 59 5.91 1.35 -2.58
N ILE A 60 5.62 0.92 -1.37
CA ILE A 60 6.54 0.88 -0.25
C ILE A 60 6.63 -0.53 0.32
N ASP A 61 7.78 -0.89 0.86
CA ASP A 61 7.91 -2.08 1.69
C ASP A 61 7.45 -1.77 3.10
N ILE A 62 6.64 -2.67 3.64
CA ILE A 62 6.13 -2.57 5.00
C ILE A 62 6.23 -3.91 5.71
N GLU A 63 6.49 -3.85 7.00
CA GLU A 63 6.58 -4.98 7.91
C GLU A 63 5.65 -4.76 9.11
N LYS A 64 5.17 -5.84 9.74
CA LYS A 64 4.42 -5.72 10.99
C LYS A 64 5.39 -5.25 12.07
N GLY A 65 5.02 -4.17 12.75
CA GLY A 65 5.80 -3.56 13.82
C GLY A 65 5.19 -3.78 15.20
N HIS A 66 5.81 -3.15 16.18
CA HIS A 66 5.28 -2.99 17.54
C HIS A 66 4.78 -1.55 17.72
N GLU A 67 3.90 -1.33 18.71
CA GLU A 67 3.37 -0.01 19.05
C GLU A 67 4.49 1.04 19.25
N ASP A 68 5.54 0.69 20.00
CA ASP A 68 6.68 1.57 20.28
C ASP A 68 7.64 1.79 19.08
N ASN A 69 7.44 1.07 17.97
CA ASN A 69 8.31 1.14 16.80
C ASN A 69 7.53 0.89 15.50
N CYS A 70 6.58 1.79 15.23
CA CYS A 70 5.77 1.78 14.03
C CYS A 70 5.74 3.16 13.36
N ASP A 71 5.57 3.16 12.04
CA ASP A 71 5.36 4.37 11.24
C ASP A 71 3.86 4.57 10.94
N ILE A 72 3.10 3.49 10.88
CA ILE A 72 1.70 3.47 10.44
C ILE A 72 0.90 2.59 11.39
N VAL A 73 -0.28 3.08 11.75
CA VAL A 73 -1.30 2.30 12.46
C VAL A 73 -2.49 2.12 11.53
N SER A 74 -2.93 0.88 11.33
CA SER A 74 -4.13 0.62 10.53
C SER A 74 -5.42 0.88 11.31
N ASP A 75 -6.54 0.97 10.58
CA ASP A 75 -7.87 1.15 11.19
C ASP A 75 -8.24 -0.03 12.09
N ALA A 76 -7.73 -1.23 11.78
CA ALA A 76 -7.86 -2.43 12.60
C ALA A 76 -6.96 -2.42 13.86
N GLY A 77 -6.15 -1.38 14.06
CA GLY A 77 -5.20 -1.28 15.19
C GLY A 77 -3.92 -2.10 14.99
N THR A 78 -3.60 -2.49 13.76
CA THR A 78 -2.33 -3.19 13.47
C THR A 78 -1.21 -2.18 13.24
N TYR A 79 -0.06 -2.43 13.86
CA TYR A 79 1.12 -1.59 13.73
C TYR A 79 1.99 -2.04 12.57
N TYR A 80 2.39 -1.10 11.72
CA TYR A 80 3.26 -1.33 10.57
C TYR A 80 4.44 -0.36 10.57
N ARG A 81 5.57 -0.84 10.07
CA ARG A 81 6.79 -0.07 9.88
C ARG A 81 7.14 -0.04 8.41
N ILE A 82 7.57 1.11 7.91
CA ILE A 82 8.04 1.24 6.53
C ILE A 82 9.49 0.76 6.48
N SER A 83 9.73 -0.34 5.78
CA SER A 83 11.09 -0.80 5.51
C SER A 83 11.62 0.07 4.37
N THR A 84 12.33 1.15 4.71
CA THR A 84 13.06 1.92 3.70
C THR A 84 14.19 1.04 3.17
N SER A 85 13.94 0.32 2.08
CA SER A 85 15.02 -0.11 1.20
C SER A 85 15.60 1.16 0.59
N GLN A 86 16.60 1.75 1.26
CA GLN A 86 17.43 2.78 0.68
C GLN A 86 18.04 2.19 -0.61
N GLN A 87 17.50 2.57 -1.77
CA GLN A 87 18.23 2.46 -3.03
C GLN A 87 19.50 3.30 -2.84
N THR A 88 20.62 2.60 -2.64
CA THR A 88 21.96 3.17 -2.65
C THR A 88 22.49 3.10 -4.08
#